data_AF-F5RH55-F1
#
_entry.id   AF-F5RH55-F1
#
_cell.length_a   1.000
_cell.length_b   1.000
_cell.length_c   1.000
_cell.angle_alpha   90.00
_cell.angle_beta   90.00
_cell.angle_gamma   90.00
#
_symmetry.space_group_name_H-M   'P 1'
#
loop_
_entity.id
_entity.type
_entity.pdbx_description
1 polymer ?
#
loop_
_entity_poly.entity_id
_entity_poly.type
_entity_poly.pdbx_seq_one_letter_code
_entity_poly.pdbx_strand_id
1 'polypeptide(L)'
;MLACGFGSGLIPFASGTWGTLAAWPLYLLIKPSFSDGAFALFLLVAFALGSACCQRVGRVLGVADHGAIVWDEIVAFWLVLWVTPVGFWWQLLAFFAFRFFDIFKPPPARWVDVNMKHGFGVMLDDVIAAVFAAVSIAIAWRLYSALF
;
A
#
# COMPACT_ATOMS: atom_id res chain seq x y z
N MET A 1 -6.45 -11.85 -10.96
CA MET A 1 -5.23 -12.44 -10.34
C MET A 1 -4.30 -11.37 -9.80
N LEU A 2 -3.71 -10.50 -10.64
CA LEU A 2 -2.86 -9.37 -10.18
C LEU A 2 -3.61 -8.41 -9.25
N ALA A 3 -4.81 -7.98 -9.64
CA ALA A 3 -5.66 -7.12 -8.80
C ALA A 3 -5.99 -7.75 -7.43
N CYS A 4 -6.04 -9.07 -7.32
CA CYS A 4 -6.31 -9.79 -6.06
C CYS A 4 -5.03 -10.21 -5.33
N GLY A 5 -3.89 -9.59 -5.62
CA GLY A 5 -2.62 -9.90 -4.96
C GLY A 5 -2.17 -11.36 -5.13
N PHE A 6 -2.35 -11.94 -6.32
CA PHE A 6 -2.10 -13.36 -6.60
C PHE A 6 -2.97 -14.34 -5.77
N GLY A 7 -4.13 -13.88 -5.29
CA GLY A 7 -5.09 -14.70 -4.56
C GLY A 7 -5.20 -14.36 -3.08
N SER A 8 -4.33 -13.50 -2.54
CA SER A 8 -4.43 -13.03 -1.14
C SER A 8 -5.72 -12.26 -0.89
N GLY A 9 -6.19 -11.47 -1.85
CA GLY A 9 -7.47 -10.75 -1.79
C GLY A 9 -8.70 -11.66 -1.83
N LEU A 10 -8.54 -12.96 -2.13
CA LEU A 10 -9.65 -13.93 -2.10
C LEU A 10 -9.88 -14.52 -0.70
N ILE A 11 -9.01 -14.22 0.27
CA ILE A 11 -9.20 -14.65 1.65
C ILE A 11 -10.32 -13.81 2.26
N PRO A 12 -11.44 -14.42 2.70
CA PRO A 12 -12.68 -13.69 3.02
C PRO A 12 -12.57 -12.85 4.30
N PHE A 13 -11.57 -13.09 5.14
CA PHE A 13 -11.35 -12.34 6.38
C PHE A 13 -10.15 -11.40 6.24
N ALA A 14 -10.38 -10.09 6.35
CA ALA A 14 -9.36 -9.04 6.31
C ALA A 14 -8.43 -9.15 5.08
N SER A 15 -9.03 -9.23 3.89
CA SER A 15 -8.33 -9.32 2.60
C SER A 15 -7.20 -8.30 2.44
N GLY A 16 -7.41 -7.03 2.82
CA GLY A 16 -6.36 -6.00 2.78
C GLY A 16 -5.14 -6.32 3.67
N THR A 17 -5.35 -6.99 4.81
CA THR A 17 -4.24 -7.49 5.65
C THR A 17 -3.46 -8.58 4.94
N TRP A 18 -4.13 -9.52 4.26
CA TRP A 18 -3.46 -10.56 3.47
C TRP A 18 -2.78 -10.00 2.23
N GLY A 19 -3.34 -8.98 1.60
CA GLY A 19 -2.71 -8.22 0.52
C GLY A 19 -1.42 -7.56 0.98
N THR A 20 -1.49 -6.80 2.08
CA THR A 20 -0.32 -6.16 2.70
C THR A 20 0.73 -7.19 3.13
N LEU A 21 0.29 -8.33 3.70
CA LEU A 21 1.20 -9.39 4.12
C LEU A 21 1.90 -10.05 2.92
N ALA A 22 1.18 -10.24 1.81
CA ALA A 22 1.76 -10.74 0.56
C ALA A 22 2.72 -9.73 -0.09
N ALA A 23 2.46 -8.42 0.04
CA ALA A 23 3.36 -7.39 -0.45
C ALA A 23 4.75 -7.44 0.19
N TRP A 24 4.86 -7.83 1.46
CA TRP A 24 6.13 -7.85 2.17
C TRP A 24 7.18 -8.80 1.56
N PRO A 25 6.95 -10.12 1.40
CA PRO A 25 7.91 -10.99 0.73
C PRO A 25 8.09 -10.61 -0.75
N LEU A 26 7.04 -10.14 -1.43
CA LEU A 26 7.17 -9.66 -2.82
C LEU A 26 8.13 -8.47 -2.93
N TYR A 27 8.08 -7.53 -1.99
CA TYR A 27 9.02 -6.40 -1.94
C TYR A 27 10.45 -6.89 -1.81
N LEU A 28 10.71 -7.82 -0.88
CA LEU A 28 12.05 -8.36 -0.63
C LEU A 28 12.60 -9.12 -1.84
N LEU A 29 11.74 -9.73 -2.66
CA LEU A 29 12.12 -10.41 -3.90
C LEU A 29 12.36 -9.43 -5.05
N ILE A 30 11.53 -8.39 -5.18
CA ILE A 30 11.52 -7.49 -6.33
C ILE A 30 12.55 -6.36 -6.16
N LYS A 31 12.54 -5.64 -5.03
CA LYS A 31 13.34 -4.42 -4.83
C LYS A 31 14.84 -4.59 -5.13
N PRO A 32 15.52 -5.70 -4.75
CA PRO A 32 16.96 -5.86 -5.03
C PRO A 32 17.33 -5.82 -6.52
N SER A 33 16.36 -6.08 -7.41
CA SER A 33 16.57 -6.04 -8.86
C SER A 33 16.50 -4.62 -9.46
N PHE A 34 16.19 -3.60 -8.64
CA PHE A 34 15.98 -2.23 -9.09
C PHE A 34 16.90 -1.24 -8.36
N SER A 35 17.49 -0.31 -9.12
CA SER A 35 17.99 0.95 -8.55
C SER A 35 16.83 1.78 -8.00
N ASP A 36 17.10 2.77 -7.15
CA ASP A 36 16.04 3.58 -6.55
C ASP A 36 15.22 4.35 -7.59
N GLY A 37 15.86 4.92 -8.62
CA GLY A 37 15.15 5.58 -9.72
C GLY A 37 14.28 4.61 -10.53
N ALA A 38 14.77 3.40 -10.80
CA ALA A 38 14.00 2.39 -11.52
C ALA A 38 12.83 1.86 -10.67
N PHE A 39 13.00 1.73 -9.35
CA PHE A 39 11.94 1.31 -8.45
C PHE A 39 10.86 2.40 -8.30
N ALA A 40 11.23 3.68 -8.29
CA ALA A 40 10.28 4.78 -8.32
C ALA A 40 9.40 4.73 -9.58
N LEU A 41 10.02 4.54 -10.75
CA LEU A 41 9.29 4.37 -12.01
C LEU A 41 8.39 3.13 -11.98
N PHE A 42 8.89 2.02 -11.41
CA PHE A 42 8.09 0.81 -11.23
C PHE A 42 6.85 1.05 -10.37
N LEU A 43 6.97 1.75 -9.24
CA LEU A 43 5.82 2.12 -8.39
C LEU A 43 4.82 3.01 -9.13
N LEU A 44 5.29 3.99 -9.91
CA LEU A 44 4.41 4.84 -10.72
C LEU A 44 3.63 4.04 -11.77
N VAL A 45 4.30 3.10 -12.45
CA VAL A 45 3.65 2.20 -13.42
C VAL A 45 2.67 1.28 -12.70
N ALA A 46 3.06 0.68 -11.57
CA ALA A 46 2.20 -0.17 -10.77
C ALA A 46 0.95 0.59 -10.27
N PHE A 47 1.09 1.85 -9.88
CA PHE A 47 0.00 2.72 -9.49
C PHE A 47 -0.97 3.01 -10.65
N ALA A 48 -0.43 3.35 -11.83
CA ALA A 48 -1.24 3.63 -13.02
C ALA A 48 -2.02 2.39 -13.48
N LEU A 49 -1.36 1.22 -13.50
CA LEU A 49 -1.98 -0.06 -13.83
C LEU A 49 -3.04 -0.45 -12.79
N GLY A 50 -2.75 -0.24 -11.50
CA GLY A 50 -3.69 -0.42 -10.39
C GLY A 50 -4.94 0.41 -10.57
N SER A 51 -4.78 1.71 -10.82
CA SER A 51 -5.88 2.65 -11.07
C SER A 51 -6.77 2.18 -12.22
N ALA A 52 -6.19 1.72 -13.33
CA ALA A 52 -6.94 1.19 -14.46
C ALA A 52 -7.67 -0.12 -14.13
N CYS A 53 -7.04 -1.00 -13.35
CA CYS A 53 -7.63 -2.26 -12.90
C CYS A 53 -8.80 -2.02 -11.95
N CYS A 54 -8.62 -1.22 -10.90
CA CYS A 54 -9.67 -0.85 -9.95
C CYS A 54 -10.86 -0.18 -10.67
N GLN A 55 -10.57 0.71 -11.64
CA GLN A 55 -11.61 1.36 -12.44
C GLN A 55 -12.38 0.36 -13.32
N ARG A 56 -11.72 -0.67 -13.85
CA ARG A 56 -12.37 -1.70 -14.67
C ARG A 56 -13.21 -2.63 -13.82
N VAL A 57 -12.66 -3.13 -12.72
CA VAL A 57 -13.36 -4.05 -11.81
C VAL A 57 -14.56 -3.36 -11.17
N GLY A 58 -14.41 -2.12 -10.71
CA GLY A 58 -15.52 -1.37 -10.12
C GLY A 58 -16.67 -1.13 -11.10
N ARG A 59 -16.36 -0.91 -12.38
CA ARG A 59 -17.38 -0.83 -13.45
C ARG A 59 -18.09 -2.17 -13.71
N VAL A 60 -17.35 -3.28 -13.69
CA VAL A 60 -17.91 -4.62 -13.97
C VAL A 60 -18.79 -5.10 -12.81
N LEU A 61 -18.37 -4.84 -11.56
CA LEU A 61 -19.07 -5.31 -10.37
C LEU A 61 -20.12 -4.32 -9.86
N GLY A 62 -20.17 -3.10 -10.40
CA GLY A 62 -21.09 -2.04 -9.95
C GLY A 62 -20.78 -1.49 -8.55
N VAL A 63 -19.64 -1.89 -7.97
CA VAL A 63 -19.17 -1.47 -6.64
C VAL A 63 -17.78 -0.89 -6.79
N ALA A 64 -17.61 0.39 -6.44
CA ALA A 64 -16.29 0.98 -6.32
C ALA A 64 -15.58 0.35 -5.11
N ASP A 65 -14.29 0.01 -5.28
CA ASP A 65 -13.47 -0.61 -4.23
C ASP A 65 -14.03 -1.95 -3.71
N HIS A 66 -13.99 -2.97 -4.58
CA HIS A 66 -14.33 -4.32 -4.14
C HIS A 66 -13.19 -4.86 -3.30
N GLY A 67 -13.42 -5.16 -2.02
CA GLY A 67 -12.37 -5.58 -1.08
C GLY A 67 -11.61 -6.88 -1.40
N ALA A 68 -11.82 -7.49 -2.57
CA ALA A 68 -10.97 -8.56 -3.10
C ALA A 68 -9.85 -8.04 -4.00
N ILE A 69 -9.92 -6.76 -4.38
CA ILE A 69 -8.83 -6.02 -4.98
C ILE A 69 -7.94 -5.59 -3.83
N VAL A 70 -6.66 -5.97 -3.88
CA VAL A 70 -5.70 -5.65 -2.83
C VAL A 70 -4.40 -5.03 -3.38
N TRP A 71 -4.49 -4.44 -4.56
CA TRP A 71 -3.31 -4.00 -5.32
C TRP A 71 -2.85 -2.61 -4.87
N ASP A 72 -3.82 -1.75 -4.57
CA ASP A 72 -3.73 -0.54 -3.77
C ASP A 72 -2.89 -0.75 -2.50
N GLU A 73 -3.24 -1.71 -1.63
CA GLU A 73 -2.48 -1.95 -0.40
C GLU A 73 -1.07 -2.46 -0.71
N ILE A 74 -0.92 -3.29 -1.75
CA ILE A 74 0.39 -3.84 -2.13
C ILE A 74 1.33 -2.72 -2.58
N VAL A 75 0.88 -1.87 -3.51
CA VAL A 75 1.71 -0.78 -4.05
C VAL A 75 1.99 0.27 -3.00
N ALA A 76 0.98 0.63 -2.20
CA ALA A 76 1.14 1.58 -1.10
C ALA A 76 2.11 1.04 -0.04
N PHE A 77 2.02 -0.24 0.33
CA PHE A 77 2.93 -0.81 1.31
C PHE A 77 4.37 -0.94 0.80
N TRP A 78 4.58 -1.22 -0.50
CA TRP A 78 5.91 -1.14 -1.11
C TRP A 78 6.54 0.25 -1.01
N LEU A 79 5.74 1.31 -1.15
CA LEU A 79 6.20 2.68 -0.92
C LEU A 79 6.67 2.88 0.52
N VAL A 80 5.92 2.36 1.51
CA VAL A 80 6.32 2.44 2.93
C VAL A 80 7.63 1.67 3.16
N LEU A 81 7.73 0.43 2.70
CA LEU A 81 8.93 -0.39 2.87
C LEU A 81 10.17 0.20 2.17
N TRP A 82 9.98 0.92 1.07
CA TRP A 82 11.07 1.56 0.33
C TRP A 82 11.82 2.61 1.14
N VAL A 83 11.10 3.35 1.99
CA VAL A 83 11.67 4.41 2.84
C VAL A 83 11.87 3.99 4.30
N THR A 84 11.48 2.76 4.65
CA THR A 84 11.63 2.21 5.99
C THR A 84 13.09 1.77 6.22
N PRO A 85 13.69 2.06 7.39
CA PRO A 85 15.02 1.56 7.73
C PRO A 85 15.13 0.04 7.58
N VAL A 86 16.31 -0.43 7.22
CA VAL A 86 16.57 -1.87 7.11
C VAL A 86 16.43 -2.56 8.47
N GLY A 87 15.82 -3.74 8.48
CA GLY A 87 15.66 -4.56 9.68
C GLY A 87 14.24 -5.07 9.85
N PHE A 88 14.13 -6.33 10.31
CA PHE A 88 12.85 -7.01 10.47
C PHE A 88 11.86 -6.22 11.35
N TRP A 89 12.32 -5.68 12.48
CA TRP A 89 11.47 -4.96 13.42
C TRP A 89 10.94 -3.63 12.88
N TRP A 90 11.73 -2.91 12.07
CA TRP A 90 11.28 -1.68 11.42
C TRP A 90 10.26 -1.95 10.33
N GLN A 91 10.46 -3.01 9.54
CA GLN A 91 9.49 -3.44 8.53
C GLN A 91 8.20 -3.96 9.18
N LEU A 92 8.30 -4.65 10.32
CA LEU A 92 7.13 -5.08 11.10
C LEU A 92 6.35 -3.89 11.67
N LEU A 93 7.06 -2.90 12.21
CA LEU A 93 6.43 -1.66 12.67
C LEU A 93 5.77 -0.91 11.51
N ALA A 94 6.42 -0.86 10.34
CA ALA A 94 5.87 -0.26 9.13
C ALA A 94 4.59 -0.97 8.65
N PHE A 95 4.56 -2.32 8.73
CA PHE A 95 3.36 -3.11 8.44
C PHE A 95 2.18 -2.68 9.32
N PHE A 96 2.38 -2.63 10.63
CA PHE A 96 1.31 -2.23 11.56
C PHE A 96 0.93 -0.76 11.41
N ALA A 97 1.90 0.14 11.21
CA ALA A 97 1.64 1.56 10.98
C ALA A 97 0.81 1.78 9.71
N PHE A 98 1.18 1.12 8.61
CA PHE A 98 0.42 1.20 7.36
C PHE A 98 -1.01 0.70 7.54
N ARG A 99 -1.19 -0.53 8.08
CA ARG A 99 -2.55 -1.06 8.32
C ARG A 99 -3.37 -0.15 9.24
N PHE A 100 -2.76 0.44 10.25
CA PHE A 100 -3.44 1.39 11.14
C PHE A 100 -3.96 2.60 10.36
N PHE A 101 -3.12 3.26 9.55
CA PHE A 101 -3.53 4.44 8.79
C PHE A 101 -4.48 4.12 7.63
N ASP A 102 -4.32 2.96 7.00
CA ASP A 102 -5.22 2.48 5.95
C ASP A 102 -6.63 2.19 6.50
N ILE A 103 -6.74 1.55 7.66
CA ILE A 103 -8.04 1.29 8.29
C ILE A 103 -8.66 2.58 8.86
N PHE A 104 -7.85 3.45 9.46
CA PHE A 104 -8.34 4.68 10.09
C PHE A 104 -8.70 5.77 9.05
N LYS A 105 -7.98 5.81 7.93
CA LYS A 105 -8.06 6.83 6.86
C LYS A 105 -8.06 8.26 7.43
N PRO A 106 -6.92 8.77 7.98
CA PRO A 106 -6.85 10.16 8.42
C PRO A 106 -7.07 11.11 7.23
N PRO A 107 -7.68 12.31 7.42
CA PRO A 107 -7.74 13.30 6.34
C PRO A 107 -6.32 13.64 5.82
N PRO A 108 -6.09 13.71 4.50
CA PRO A 108 -7.09 13.72 3.42
C PRO A 108 -7.49 12.35 2.85
N ALA A 109 -6.95 11.21 3.32
CA ALA A 109 -7.25 9.88 2.76
C ALA A 109 -8.76 9.59 2.75
N ARG A 110 -9.44 9.82 3.88
CA ARG A 110 -10.90 9.65 3.97
C ARG A 110 -11.69 10.56 3.04
N TRP A 111 -11.19 11.76 2.75
CA TRP A 111 -11.86 12.63 1.78
C TRP A 111 -11.75 12.05 0.37
N VAL A 112 -10.58 11.55 -0.01
CA VAL A 112 -10.36 10.89 -1.31
C VAL A 112 -11.24 9.66 -1.43
N ASP A 113 -11.23 8.76 -0.44
CA ASP A 113 -12.07 7.56 -0.41
C ASP A 113 -13.54 7.94 -0.66
N VAL A 114 -14.09 8.89 0.12
CA VAL A 114 -15.52 9.23 0.04
C VAL A 114 -15.90 9.94 -1.26
N ASN A 115 -15.05 10.82 -1.80
CA ASN A 115 -15.42 11.70 -2.92
C ASN A 115 -14.94 11.19 -4.30
N MET A 116 -13.90 10.35 -4.35
CA MET A 116 -13.28 9.91 -5.60
C MET A 116 -13.58 8.42 -5.85
N LYS A 117 -14.85 8.09 -6.13
CA LYS A 117 -15.34 6.72 -6.37
C LYS A 117 -14.96 6.17 -7.75
N HIS A 118 -13.67 6.20 -8.07
CA HIS A 118 -13.07 5.70 -9.29
C HIS A 118 -11.68 5.12 -8.97
N GLY A 119 -11.11 4.29 -9.86
CA GLY A 119 -9.91 3.52 -9.56
C GLY A 119 -8.67 4.34 -9.16
N PHE A 120 -8.52 5.56 -9.67
CA PHE A 120 -7.45 6.46 -9.20
C PHE A 120 -7.65 6.90 -7.75
N GLY A 121 -8.88 7.09 -7.28
CA GLY A 121 -9.17 7.47 -5.90
C GLY A 121 -8.84 6.34 -4.93
N VAL A 122 -9.18 5.10 -5.31
CA VAL A 122 -8.85 3.86 -4.57
C VAL A 122 -7.35 3.62 -4.43
N MET A 123 -6.55 4.01 -5.43
CA MET A 123 -5.10 3.93 -5.28
C MET A 123 -4.55 5.09 -4.44
N LEU A 124 -5.19 6.26 -4.51
CA LEU A 124 -4.69 7.49 -3.90
C LEU A 124 -4.94 7.55 -2.39
N ASP A 125 -6.08 7.09 -1.88
CA ASP A 125 -6.34 7.06 -0.44
C ASP A 125 -5.34 6.16 0.30
N ASP A 126 -5.02 4.99 -0.25
CA ASP A 126 -3.98 4.09 0.26
C ASP A 126 -2.57 4.68 0.19
N VAL A 127 -2.24 5.37 -0.90
CA VAL A 127 -0.96 6.11 -1.00
C VAL A 127 -0.87 7.21 0.07
N ILE A 128 -1.98 7.91 0.35
CA ILE A 128 -2.00 8.91 1.44
C ILE A 128 -1.78 8.21 2.78
N ALA A 129 -2.43 7.08 3.06
CA ALA A 129 -2.20 6.28 4.26
C ALA A 129 -0.73 5.82 4.38
N ALA A 130 -0.11 5.40 3.27
CA ALA A 130 1.31 5.06 3.21
C ALA A 130 2.22 6.24 3.55
N VAL A 131 1.89 7.46 3.12
CA VAL A 131 2.65 8.66 3.50
C VAL A 131 2.59 8.89 5.02
N PHE A 132 1.42 8.76 5.65
CA PHE A 132 1.29 8.86 7.11
C PHE A 132 2.12 7.80 7.84
N ALA A 133 2.11 6.56 7.35
CA ALA A 133 2.91 5.48 7.88
C ALA A 133 4.41 5.76 7.76
N ALA A 134 4.87 6.13 6.56
CA ALA A 134 6.26 6.45 6.27
C ALA A 134 6.80 7.60 7.15
N VAL A 135 6.03 8.68 7.30
CA VAL A 135 6.40 9.80 8.18
C VAL A 135 6.50 9.35 9.63
N SER A 136 5.54 8.55 10.11
CA SER A 136 5.54 8.02 11.48
C SER A 136 6.77 7.14 11.75
N ILE A 137 7.12 6.27 10.81
CA ILE A 137 8.33 5.43 10.87
C ILE A 137 9.60 6.28 10.84
N ALA A 138 9.65 7.30 9.99
CA ALA A 138 10.80 8.21 9.91
C ALA A 138 11.02 8.96 11.23
N ILE A 139 9.94 9.44 11.87
CA ILE A 139 10.01 10.08 13.19
C ILE A 139 10.51 9.08 14.25
N ALA A 140 9.93 7.89 14.30
CA ALA A 140 10.32 6.85 15.25
C ALA A 140 11.80 6.45 15.08
N TRP A 141 12.26 6.29 13.84
CA TRP A 141 13.67 6.04 13.54
C TRP A 141 14.58 7.17 14.02
N ARG A 142 14.23 8.42 13.72
CA ARG A 142 15.00 9.59 14.16
C ARG A 142 15.13 9.68 15.68
N LEU A 143 14.04 9.40 16.41
CA LEU A 143 14.06 9.38 17.88
C LEU A 143 14.90 8.22 18.41
N TYR A 144 14.78 7.03 17.82
CA TYR A 144 15.58 5.87 18.20
C TYR A 144 17.08 6.14 18.01
N SER A 145 17.49 6.61 16.83
CA SER A 145 18.90 6.92 16.51
C SER A 145 19.48 8.10 17.29
N ALA A 146 18.65 8.90 17.97
CA ALA A 146 19.11 9.98 18.84
C ALA A 146 19.35 9.52 20.28
N LEU A 147 18.71 8.43 20.70
CA LEU A 147 18.74 7.90 22.06
C LEU A 147 19.69 6.71 22.23
N PHE A 148 19.99 6.00 21.13
CA PHE A 148 20.81 4.79 21.09
C PHE A 148 21.78 4.87 19.92
#